data_AF-A0A7W9DHH7-F1
#
_entry.id   AF-A0A7W9DHH7-F1
#
_cell.length_a   1.000
_cell.length_b   1.000
_cell.length_c   1.000
_cell.angle_alpha   90.00
_cell.angle_beta   90.00
_cell.angle_gamma   90.00
#
_symmetry.space_group_name_H-M   'P 1'
#
loop_
_entity.id
_entity.type
_entity.pdbx_description
1 polymer ?
#
loop_
_entity_poly.entity_id
_entity_poly.type
_entity_poly.pdbx_seq_one_letter_code
_entity_poly.pdbx_strand_id
1 'polypeptide(L)'
;MSSKIGQYLQWLLLIPPIVAASLLGSNWMRSHKPAAVQKPVTQQTAPSEQVKREYVLEVISMGVTLDKYRQGKLWEALQKGNAYTSIREQDKEKYPWDAMERSGIAGSRGGDTLENAANYIPMYFGVPVFNAEPPIFNSRMLDSPNSPVIGLAAGAAPSGLHWHLFVAGPRRFNEHPDHILEDVFAFFDANPDVPYIVLNSEDSTPTRDLYRPNGSPSLVKNGRYIPEMPDASALFVLARRERIDAVRKFAYDDAPPEDSVDDLNTYGVARRLYLAYDQLMRAVPHPRKKEDPNAFTQRQPT
;
A
#
# COMPACT_ATOMS: atom_id res chain seq x y z
N MET A 1 92.83 -29.28 8.58
CA MET A 1 92.64 -27.91 9.10
C MET A 1 91.41 -27.33 8.39
N SER A 2 90.19 -27.78 8.70
CA SER A 2 89.32 -27.27 9.77
C SER A 2 89.34 -25.75 9.89
N SER A 3 88.39 -25.04 9.25
CA SER A 3 87.70 -23.83 9.78
C SER A 3 86.81 -23.05 8.77
N LYS A 4 86.30 -23.62 7.66
CA LYS A 4 85.48 -22.82 6.70
C LYS A 4 84.03 -23.25 6.47
N ILE A 5 83.55 -24.33 7.10
CA ILE A 5 82.18 -24.84 6.90
C ILE A 5 81.21 -24.40 8.02
N GLY A 6 81.72 -24.01 9.20
CA GLY A 6 80.88 -23.50 10.30
C GLY A 6 80.44 -22.04 10.19
N GLN A 7 81.19 -21.19 9.47
CA GLN A 7 80.89 -19.76 9.33
C GLN A 7 79.77 -19.46 8.30
N TYR A 8 79.56 -20.33 7.31
CA TYR A 8 78.48 -20.15 6.32
C TYR A 8 77.10 -20.56 6.85
N LEU A 9 77.02 -21.47 7.83
CA LEU A 9 75.74 -21.89 8.41
C LEU A 9 75.17 -20.88 9.42
N GLN A 10 76.02 -20.12 10.13
CA GLN A 10 75.56 -19.08 11.05
C GLN A 10 75.01 -17.83 10.32
N TRP A 11 75.47 -17.55 9.10
CA TRP A 11 74.96 -16.43 8.30
C TRP A 11 73.58 -16.71 7.68
N LEU A 12 73.24 -17.96 7.39
CA LEU A 12 71.94 -18.32 6.80
C LEU A 12 70.75 -18.27 7.79
N LEU A 13 71.01 -18.33 9.11
CA LEU A 13 69.96 -18.28 10.14
C LEU A 13 69.69 -16.85 10.67
N LEU A 14 70.57 -15.88 10.41
CA LEU A 14 70.42 -14.49 10.88
C LEU A 14 69.91 -13.51 9.81
N ILE A 15 69.95 -13.90 8.53
CA ILE A 15 69.41 -13.07 7.43
C ILE A 15 67.87 -12.96 7.47
N PRO A 16 67.08 -14.01 7.76
CA PRO A 16 65.62 -13.88 7.78
C PRO A 16 65.06 -12.91 8.85
N PRO A 17 65.53 -12.89 10.11
CA PRO A 17 64.95 -12.00 11.12
C PRO A 17 65.39 -10.54 10.99
N ILE A 18 66.58 -10.24 10.44
CA ILE A 18 67.06 -8.86 10.28
C ILE A 18 66.33 -8.13 9.14
N VAL A 19 66.03 -8.82 8.03
CA VAL A 19 65.23 -8.25 6.93
C VAL A 19 63.78 -7.99 7.36
N ALA A 20 63.19 -8.90 8.17
CA ALA A 20 61.85 -8.71 8.71
C ALA A 20 61.76 -7.53 9.71
N ALA A 21 62.77 -7.32 10.55
CA ALA A 21 62.80 -6.19 11.51
C ALA A 21 62.99 -4.84 10.81
N SER A 22 63.77 -4.76 9.73
CA SER A 22 63.94 -3.52 8.94
C SER A 22 62.72 -3.12 8.12
N LEU A 23 61.89 -4.10 7.69
CA LEU A 23 60.65 -3.85 6.95
C LEU A 23 59.46 -3.48 7.86
N LEU A 24 59.46 -3.91 9.12
CA LEU A 24 58.42 -3.53 10.09
C LEU A 24 58.71 -2.20 10.80
N GLY A 25 59.98 -1.85 11.04
CA GLY A 25 60.34 -0.60 11.73
C GLY A 25 60.25 0.67 10.88
N SER A 26 60.40 0.56 9.55
CA SER A 26 60.39 1.73 8.64
C SER A 26 59.00 2.14 8.16
N ASN A 27 57.97 1.32 8.41
CA ASN A 27 56.58 1.63 8.04
C ASN A 27 55.75 2.29 9.16
N TRP A 28 56.26 2.37 10.39
CA TRP A 28 55.51 2.97 11.51
C TRP A 28 55.86 4.44 11.80
N MET A 29 56.82 5.00 11.06
CA MET A 29 57.28 6.39 11.24
C MET A 29 57.22 7.22 9.94
N ARG A 30 56.30 6.89 9.03
CA ARG A 30 55.87 7.80 7.97
C ARG A 30 54.49 8.35 8.32
N SER A 31 54.44 9.60 8.75
CA SER A 31 53.24 10.43 8.66
C SER A 31 52.82 10.50 7.20
N HIS A 32 51.94 9.59 6.80
CA HIS A 32 51.14 9.81 5.61
C HIS A 32 50.14 10.91 5.95
N LYS A 33 50.38 12.11 5.41
CA LYS A 33 49.29 13.06 5.14
C LYS A 33 48.13 12.25 4.59
N PRO A 34 46.87 12.45 5.01
CA PRO A 34 45.76 11.71 4.45
C PRO A 34 45.80 11.92 2.94
N ALA A 35 46.21 10.88 2.21
CA ALA A 35 46.03 10.84 0.79
C ALA A 35 44.53 10.97 0.62
N ALA A 36 44.10 11.97 -0.14
CA ALA A 36 42.72 12.01 -0.59
C ALA A 36 42.47 10.64 -1.22
N VAL A 37 41.68 9.82 -0.52
CA VAL A 37 41.13 8.61 -1.09
C VAL A 37 40.32 9.15 -2.25
N GLN A 38 40.89 9.10 -3.45
CA GLN A 38 40.10 9.03 -4.65
C GLN A 38 39.32 7.74 -4.45
N LYS A 39 38.16 7.88 -3.79
CA LYS A 39 37.07 6.95 -3.98
C LYS A 39 37.05 6.74 -5.48
N PRO A 40 36.94 5.50 -6.00
CA PRO A 40 36.57 5.36 -7.39
C PRO A 40 35.38 6.30 -7.53
N VAL A 41 35.54 7.34 -8.35
CA VAL A 41 34.40 8.08 -8.84
C VAL A 41 33.77 7.02 -9.71
N THR A 42 32.95 6.16 -9.10
CA THR A 42 31.75 5.70 -9.74
C THR A 42 31.20 7.00 -10.26
N GLN A 43 31.37 7.24 -11.56
CA GLN A 43 30.43 8.10 -12.24
C GLN A 43 29.10 7.47 -11.86
N GLN A 44 28.47 8.02 -10.81
CA GLN A 44 27.04 8.04 -10.72
C GLN A 44 26.68 8.85 -11.95
N THR A 45 26.65 8.17 -13.10
CA THR A 45 25.84 8.58 -14.23
C THR A 45 24.52 8.90 -13.57
N ALA A 46 24.18 10.19 -13.52
CA ALA A 46 22.87 10.59 -13.09
C ALA A 46 21.91 9.66 -13.86
N PRO A 47 21.03 8.91 -13.17
CA PRO A 47 20.16 7.97 -13.86
C PRO A 47 19.51 8.73 -15.01
N SER A 48 19.52 8.13 -16.21
CA SER A 48 18.92 8.75 -17.39
C SER A 48 17.51 9.20 -17.02
N GLU A 49 16.96 10.23 -17.67
CA GLU A 49 15.58 10.67 -17.34
C GLU A 49 14.59 9.51 -17.38
N GLN A 50 14.84 8.52 -18.24
CA GLN A 50 14.08 7.29 -18.33
C GLN A 50 14.23 6.42 -17.07
N VAL A 51 15.45 6.18 -16.59
CA VAL A 51 15.68 5.47 -15.32
C VAL A 51 15.12 6.28 -14.14
N LYS A 52 15.17 7.62 -14.14
CA LYS A 52 14.53 8.41 -13.08
C LYS A 52 13.01 8.25 -13.08
N ARG A 53 12.37 8.24 -14.26
CA ARG A 53 10.91 8.01 -14.38
C ARG A 53 10.52 6.61 -13.93
N GLU A 54 11.31 5.60 -14.29
CA GLU A 54 11.08 4.20 -13.88
C GLU A 54 11.11 4.01 -12.36
N TYR A 55 11.75 4.90 -11.59
CA TYR A 55 11.85 4.82 -10.12
C TYR A 55 10.87 5.71 -9.37
N VAL A 56 10.00 6.48 -10.05
CA VAL A 56 9.03 7.36 -9.41
C VAL A 56 7.66 6.68 -9.30
N LEU A 57 7.06 6.76 -8.12
CA LEU A 57 5.63 6.48 -7.93
C LEU A 57 4.86 7.78 -8.07
N GLU A 58 3.90 7.80 -8.99
CA GLU A 58 2.98 8.91 -9.18
C GLU A 58 1.67 8.63 -8.44
N VAL A 59 1.15 9.65 -7.77
CA VAL A 59 -0.22 9.65 -7.25
C VAL A 59 -1.12 10.09 -8.40
N ILE A 60 -1.84 9.14 -9.02
CA ILE A 60 -2.73 9.44 -10.16
C ILE A 60 -4.16 9.76 -9.72
N SER A 61 -4.52 9.35 -8.52
CA SER A 61 -5.79 9.68 -7.87
C SER A 61 -5.62 9.62 -6.35
N MET A 62 -6.43 10.37 -5.63
CA MET A 62 -6.40 10.45 -4.17
C MET A 62 -7.79 10.74 -3.64
N GLY A 63 -8.15 10.09 -2.56
CA GLY A 63 -9.28 10.42 -1.71
C GLY A 63 -8.79 10.68 -0.30
N VAL A 64 -9.33 11.71 0.34
CA VAL A 64 -8.98 12.07 1.72
C VAL A 64 -10.20 12.61 2.44
N THR A 65 -10.36 12.20 3.69
CA THR A 65 -11.32 12.79 4.61
C THR A 65 -10.68 13.07 5.96
N LEU A 66 -11.12 14.16 6.58
CA LEU A 66 -10.73 14.51 7.93
C LEU A 66 -11.93 15.14 8.63
N ASP A 67 -12.38 14.49 9.69
CA ASP A 67 -13.54 14.92 10.47
C ASP A 67 -14.75 15.15 9.53
N LYS A 68 -15.45 16.29 9.63
CA LYS A 68 -16.54 16.65 8.71
C LYS A 68 -16.12 16.97 7.26
N TYR A 69 -14.83 17.11 6.97
CA TYR A 69 -14.36 17.57 5.66
C TYR A 69 -14.13 16.41 4.70
N ARG A 70 -14.55 16.64 3.45
CA ARG A 70 -14.27 15.79 2.28
C ARG A 70 -13.37 16.54 1.32
N GLN A 71 -12.42 15.84 0.71
CA GLN A 71 -11.53 16.27 -0.38
C GLN A 71 -11.55 17.77 -0.72
N GLY A 72 -12.52 18.25 -1.52
CA GLY A 72 -12.61 19.65 -1.92
C GLY A 72 -12.83 20.64 -0.75
N LYS A 73 -13.73 20.31 0.19
CA LYS A 73 -13.95 21.12 1.40
C LYS A 73 -12.80 21.06 2.38
N LEU A 74 -12.07 19.95 2.42
CA LEU A 74 -10.81 19.86 3.17
C LEU A 74 -9.78 20.83 2.58
N TRP A 75 -9.62 20.83 1.26
CA TRP A 75 -8.72 21.75 0.57
C TRP A 75 -9.09 23.22 0.79
N GLU A 76 -10.37 23.58 0.67
CA GLU A 76 -10.85 24.94 0.99
C GLU A 76 -10.53 25.34 2.45
N ALA A 77 -10.67 24.42 3.40
CA ALA A 77 -10.38 24.68 4.81
C ALA A 77 -8.87 24.89 5.04
N LEU A 78 -8.03 24.06 4.41
CA LEU A 78 -6.57 24.17 4.49
C LEU A 78 -6.06 25.47 3.85
N GLN A 79 -6.62 25.89 2.70
CA GLN A 79 -6.23 27.14 2.03
C GLN A 79 -6.59 28.40 2.82
N LYS A 80 -7.70 28.38 3.57
CA LYS A 80 -8.12 29.51 4.42
C LYS A 80 -7.35 29.58 5.74
N GLY A 81 -6.77 28.46 6.16
CA GLY A 81 -6.04 28.33 7.42
C GLY A 81 -4.57 28.75 7.32
N ASN A 82 -3.83 28.36 8.35
CA ASN A 82 -2.37 28.40 8.38
C ASN A 82 -1.87 27.17 9.14
N ALA A 83 -0.55 26.97 9.18
CA ALA A 83 0.08 25.78 9.78
C ALA A 83 -0.23 25.57 11.28
N TYR A 84 -0.78 26.56 11.98
CA TYR A 84 -1.05 26.52 13.42
C TYR A 84 -2.54 26.44 13.76
N THR A 85 -3.42 26.49 12.76
CA THR A 85 -4.87 26.46 12.98
C THR A 85 -5.41 25.04 12.88
N SER A 86 -6.08 24.56 13.93
CA SER A 86 -6.84 23.31 13.86
C SER A 86 -8.07 23.50 13.00
N ILE A 87 -8.27 22.59 12.04
CA ILE A 87 -9.51 22.50 11.27
C ILE A 87 -10.52 21.52 11.90
N ARG A 88 -10.19 20.89 13.03
CA ARG A 88 -11.10 19.97 13.73
C ARG A 88 -12.29 20.73 14.31
N GLU A 89 -13.47 20.13 14.30
CA GLU A 89 -14.63 20.72 14.96
C GLU A 89 -14.42 20.78 16.48
N GLN A 90 -14.57 21.98 17.06
CA GLN A 90 -14.37 22.25 18.49
C GLN A 90 -15.69 22.39 19.25
N ASP A 91 -16.83 22.41 18.55
CA ASP A 91 -18.14 22.44 19.17
C ASP A 91 -18.68 21.02 19.35
N LYS A 92 -18.74 20.57 20.61
CA LYS A 92 -19.29 19.25 20.97
C LYS A 92 -20.74 19.08 20.51
N GLU A 93 -21.52 20.16 20.39
CA GLU A 93 -22.93 20.08 20.03
C GLU A 93 -23.16 19.73 18.57
N LYS A 94 -22.13 19.87 17.72
CA LYS A 94 -22.19 19.47 16.31
C LYS A 94 -21.86 18.00 16.07
N TYR A 95 -21.45 17.27 17.10
CA TYR A 95 -21.27 15.83 17.03
C TYR A 95 -22.60 15.12 17.36
N PRO A 96 -22.88 13.97 16.73
CA PRO A 96 -24.07 13.19 17.03
C PRO A 96 -24.05 12.70 18.48
N TRP A 97 -25.23 12.63 19.10
CA TRP A 97 -25.39 12.08 20.44
C TRP A 97 -25.25 10.56 20.46
N ASP A 98 -25.81 9.88 19.46
CA ASP A 98 -25.87 8.42 19.41
C ASP A 98 -24.54 7.81 18.95
N ALA A 99 -24.11 6.75 19.65
CA ALA A 99 -22.86 6.06 19.37
C ALA A 99 -22.88 5.32 18.02
N MET A 100 -24.02 4.71 17.65
CA MET A 100 -24.18 4.01 16.39
C MET A 100 -24.16 4.99 15.21
N GLU A 101 -24.86 6.11 15.34
CA GLU A 101 -24.82 7.19 14.35
C GLU A 101 -23.39 7.71 14.17
N ARG A 102 -22.64 7.91 15.26
CA ARG A 102 -21.23 8.33 15.18
C ARG A 102 -20.37 7.34 14.39
N SER A 103 -20.46 6.06 14.71
CA SER A 103 -19.73 5.00 13.99
C SER A 103 -20.17 4.90 12.52
N GLY A 104 -21.45 5.08 12.24
CA GLY A 104 -21.98 5.11 10.88
C GLY A 104 -21.43 6.27 10.05
N ILE A 105 -21.36 7.48 10.63
CA ILE A 105 -20.76 8.64 9.96
C ILE A 105 -19.26 8.43 9.75
N ALA A 106 -18.54 7.85 10.72
CA ALA A 106 -17.12 7.48 10.56
C ALA A 106 -16.92 6.51 9.40
N GLY A 107 -17.69 5.42 9.33
CA GLY A 107 -17.63 4.48 8.21
C GLY A 107 -17.98 5.14 6.87
N SER A 108 -18.96 6.05 6.85
CA SER A 108 -19.30 6.82 5.64
C SER A 108 -18.13 7.71 5.20
N ARG A 109 -17.35 8.30 6.12
CA ARG A 109 -16.13 9.07 5.81
C ARG A 109 -15.09 8.20 5.10
N GLY A 110 -14.87 6.99 5.60
CA GLY A 110 -14.01 6.00 4.93
C GLY A 110 -14.53 5.61 3.54
N GLY A 111 -15.84 5.42 3.42
CA GLY A 111 -16.51 5.16 2.14
C GLY A 111 -16.35 6.30 1.13
N ASP A 112 -16.48 7.55 1.58
CA ASP A 112 -16.27 8.75 0.76
C ASP A 112 -14.80 8.87 0.32
N THR A 113 -13.84 8.53 1.19
CA THR A 113 -12.42 8.43 0.82
C THR A 113 -12.21 7.43 -0.30
N LEU A 114 -12.79 6.23 -0.16
CA LEU A 114 -12.68 5.18 -1.17
C LEU A 114 -13.27 5.64 -2.51
N GLU A 115 -14.50 6.14 -2.50
CA GLU A 115 -15.19 6.61 -3.71
C GLU A 115 -14.38 7.70 -4.42
N ASN A 116 -14.03 8.77 -3.70
CA ASN A 116 -13.28 9.90 -4.28
C ASN A 116 -11.96 9.48 -4.93
N ALA A 117 -11.29 8.45 -4.39
CA ALA A 117 -10.04 7.98 -4.92
C ALA A 117 -10.21 6.98 -6.08
N ALA A 118 -11.12 6.03 -5.92
CA ALA A 118 -11.20 4.86 -6.79
C ALA A 118 -12.23 4.98 -7.91
N ASN A 119 -13.18 5.92 -7.85
CA ASN A 119 -14.27 6.01 -8.83
C ASN A 119 -13.81 6.12 -10.30
N TYR A 120 -12.59 6.61 -10.53
CA TYR A 120 -12.04 6.80 -11.88
C TYR A 120 -11.02 5.73 -12.30
N ILE A 121 -10.82 4.68 -11.51
CA ILE A 121 -9.98 3.56 -11.94
C ILE A 121 -10.82 2.57 -12.76
N PRO A 122 -10.22 1.81 -13.69
CA PRO A 122 -10.94 0.81 -14.47
C PRO A 122 -11.73 -0.20 -13.63
N MET A 123 -13.00 -0.36 -13.98
CA MET A 123 -13.84 -1.46 -13.49
C MET A 123 -13.41 -2.79 -14.11
N TYR A 124 -13.78 -3.90 -13.46
CA TYR A 124 -13.48 -5.27 -13.92
C TYR A 124 -11.98 -5.58 -14.11
N PHE A 125 -11.12 -4.74 -13.54
CA PHE A 125 -9.67 -4.92 -13.51
C PHE A 125 -9.24 -5.22 -12.07
N GLY A 126 -8.43 -6.26 -11.87
CA GLY A 126 -7.92 -6.64 -10.56
C GLY A 126 -6.90 -5.63 -10.05
N VAL A 127 -7.25 -4.88 -9.01
CA VAL A 127 -6.41 -3.84 -8.41
C VAL A 127 -5.82 -4.33 -7.09
N PRO A 128 -4.49 -4.45 -6.97
CA PRO A 128 -3.84 -4.78 -5.70
C PRO A 128 -4.07 -3.67 -4.67
N VAL A 129 -4.51 -4.05 -3.47
CA VAL A 129 -4.76 -3.16 -2.34
C VAL A 129 -3.73 -3.37 -1.25
N PHE A 130 -3.01 -2.31 -0.94
CA PHE A 130 -2.11 -2.19 0.19
C PHE A 130 -2.85 -1.49 1.32
N ASN A 131 -2.83 -2.09 2.51
CA ASN A 131 -3.51 -1.55 3.67
C ASN A 131 -2.52 -1.22 4.78
N ALA A 132 -2.59 0.00 5.30
CA ALA A 132 -1.77 0.46 6.41
C ALA A 132 -2.69 1.05 7.47
N GLU A 133 -2.95 0.27 8.52
CA GLU A 133 -3.95 0.60 9.52
C GLU A 133 -3.37 0.45 10.93
N PRO A 134 -4.07 0.96 11.94
CA PRO A 134 -3.80 0.69 13.35
C PRO A 134 -3.60 -0.80 13.70
N PRO A 135 -2.95 -1.13 14.83
CA PRO A 135 -2.88 -2.50 15.32
C PRO A 135 -4.26 -3.11 15.57
N ILE A 136 -4.46 -4.35 15.11
CA ILE A 136 -5.69 -5.11 15.34
C ILE A 136 -5.47 -6.11 16.48
N PHE A 137 -6.15 -5.91 17.60
CA PHE A 137 -6.14 -6.83 18.75
C PHE A 137 -7.43 -7.66 18.87
N ASN A 138 -8.48 -7.27 18.16
CA ASN A 138 -9.74 -7.98 18.13
C ASN A 138 -9.58 -9.31 17.39
N SER A 139 -9.72 -10.44 18.09
CA SER A 139 -9.52 -11.76 17.51
C SER A 139 -10.48 -12.10 16.36
N ARG A 140 -11.63 -11.41 16.27
CA ARG A 140 -12.62 -11.61 15.19
C ARG A 140 -12.29 -10.85 13.92
N MET A 141 -11.33 -9.92 13.98
CA MET A 141 -10.93 -9.05 12.87
C MET A 141 -9.47 -9.25 12.48
N LEU A 142 -8.79 -10.22 13.08
CA LEU A 142 -7.39 -10.49 12.78
C LEU A 142 -7.23 -10.84 11.30
N ASP A 143 -6.26 -10.18 10.67
CA ASP A 143 -5.85 -10.51 9.30
C ASP A 143 -5.41 -11.97 9.20
N SER A 144 -5.89 -12.63 8.15
CA SER A 144 -5.46 -13.99 7.82
C SER A 144 -5.48 -14.22 6.32
N PRO A 145 -4.73 -15.21 5.80
CA PRO A 145 -4.74 -15.52 4.37
C PRO A 145 -6.13 -15.81 3.79
N ASN A 146 -7.05 -16.35 4.60
CA ASN A 146 -8.41 -16.69 4.18
C ASN A 146 -9.43 -15.57 4.45
N SER A 147 -9.04 -14.53 5.17
CA SER A 147 -9.87 -13.36 5.48
C SER A 147 -8.96 -12.13 5.61
N PRO A 148 -8.45 -11.61 4.48
CA PRO A 148 -7.53 -10.49 4.49
C PRO A 148 -8.28 -9.18 4.78
N VAL A 149 -7.67 -8.32 5.60
CA VAL A 149 -8.21 -7.01 5.98
C VAL A 149 -7.73 -5.95 4.98
N ILE A 150 -8.51 -5.70 3.94
CA ILE A 150 -8.17 -4.77 2.84
C ILE A 150 -8.55 -3.29 3.12
N GLY A 151 -8.80 -2.97 4.40
CA GLY A 151 -9.14 -1.62 4.87
C GLY A 151 -10.34 -1.03 4.15
N LEU A 152 -10.24 0.25 3.78
CA LEU A 152 -11.27 1.00 3.08
C LEU A 152 -11.85 0.26 1.86
N ALA A 153 -11.04 -0.50 1.12
CA ALA A 153 -11.48 -1.23 -0.08
C ALA A 153 -12.56 -2.29 0.19
N ALA A 154 -12.72 -2.74 1.44
CA ALA A 154 -13.83 -3.61 1.84
C ALA A 154 -15.21 -2.90 1.72
N GLY A 155 -15.22 -1.57 1.70
CA GLY A 155 -16.39 -0.72 1.50
C GLY A 155 -16.81 -0.53 0.03
N ALA A 156 -16.24 -1.27 -0.93
CA ALA A 156 -16.52 -1.06 -2.35
C ALA A 156 -18.02 -1.08 -2.70
N ALA A 157 -18.76 -2.09 -2.22
CA ALA A 157 -20.19 -2.19 -2.49
C ALA A 157 -21.00 -1.02 -1.87
N PRO A 158 -20.91 -0.72 -0.57
CA PRO A 158 -21.66 0.41 0.00
C PRO A 158 -21.23 1.78 -0.55
N SER A 159 -20.02 1.92 -1.10
CA SER A 159 -19.54 3.14 -1.79
C SER A 159 -19.91 3.20 -3.28
N GLY A 160 -20.79 2.32 -3.79
CA GLY A 160 -21.21 2.33 -5.21
C GLY A 160 -20.17 1.78 -6.19
N LEU A 161 -19.05 1.22 -5.71
CA LEU A 161 -17.96 0.68 -6.51
C LEU A 161 -18.12 -0.82 -6.78
N HIS A 162 -19.35 -1.29 -7.01
CA HIS A 162 -19.71 -2.71 -7.13
C HIS A 162 -18.90 -3.50 -8.18
N TRP A 163 -18.37 -2.81 -9.19
CA TRP A 163 -17.64 -3.40 -10.31
C TRP A 163 -16.12 -3.22 -10.22
N HIS A 164 -15.63 -2.60 -9.15
CA HIS A 164 -14.20 -2.49 -8.87
C HIS A 164 -13.70 -3.77 -8.20
N LEU A 165 -12.65 -4.38 -8.76
CA LEU A 165 -12.14 -5.67 -8.29
C LEU A 165 -10.89 -5.47 -7.44
N PHE A 166 -11.07 -5.27 -6.14
CA PHE A 166 -9.94 -5.15 -5.20
C PHE A 166 -9.39 -6.52 -4.81
N VAL A 167 -8.07 -6.66 -4.90
CA VAL A 167 -7.32 -7.88 -4.55
C VAL A 167 -6.39 -7.56 -3.40
N ALA A 168 -6.41 -8.38 -2.34
CA ALA A 168 -5.58 -8.15 -1.17
C ALA A 168 -4.08 -8.25 -1.50
N GLY A 169 -3.35 -7.14 -1.36
CA GLY A 169 -1.90 -7.05 -1.41
C GLY A 169 -1.28 -6.96 -0.01
N PRO A 170 0.00 -6.58 0.16
CA PRO A 170 0.64 -6.40 1.46
C PRO A 170 -0.12 -5.50 2.43
N ARG A 171 -0.07 -5.82 3.73
CA ARG A 171 -0.80 -5.10 4.78
C ARG A 171 0.05 -4.97 6.03
N ARG A 172 0.00 -3.82 6.70
CA ARG A 172 0.70 -3.56 7.96
C ARG A 172 -0.25 -2.96 8.98
N PHE A 173 -0.28 -3.58 10.17
CA PHE A 173 -1.10 -3.16 11.30
C PHE A 173 -0.19 -2.73 12.45
N ASN A 174 0.10 -1.43 12.54
CA ASN A 174 1.02 -0.85 13.51
C ASN A 174 0.59 0.59 13.83
N GLU A 175 1.08 1.17 14.93
CA GLU A 175 0.93 2.60 15.20
C GLU A 175 1.67 3.47 14.16
N HIS A 176 2.74 2.92 13.58
CA HIS A 176 3.54 3.56 12.53
C HIS A 176 3.74 2.61 11.34
N PRO A 177 2.69 2.39 10.51
CA PRO A 177 2.75 1.45 9.41
C PRO A 177 3.44 2.02 8.15
N ASP A 178 4.23 3.10 8.27
CA ASP A 178 4.83 3.86 7.17
C ASP A 178 5.75 3.02 6.26
N HIS A 179 6.34 1.96 6.81
CA HIS A 179 7.14 0.98 6.06
C HIS A 179 6.33 0.18 5.02
N ILE A 180 5.00 0.33 4.95
CA ILE A 180 4.19 -0.22 3.86
C ILE A 180 4.66 0.29 2.49
N LEU A 181 5.25 1.50 2.41
CA LEU A 181 5.75 2.06 1.16
C LEU A 181 6.90 1.23 0.59
N GLU A 182 7.73 0.62 1.44
CA GLU A 182 8.79 -0.30 1.00
C GLU A 182 8.18 -1.53 0.31
N ASP A 183 7.07 -2.05 0.84
CA ASP A 183 6.34 -3.17 0.24
C ASP A 183 5.74 -2.77 -1.12
N VAL A 184 5.27 -1.52 -1.27
CA VAL A 184 4.76 -0.99 -2.55
C VAL A 184 5.87 -0.96 -3.60
N PHE A 185 7.04 -0.41 -3.28
CA PHE A 185 8.18 -0.39 -4.21
C PHE A 185 8.61 -1.81 -4.59
N ALA A 186 8.81 -2.68 -3.58
CA ALA A 186 9.20 -4.07 -3.81
C ALA A 186 8.18 -4.83 -4.69
N PHE A 187 6.89 -4.56 -4.51
CA PHE A 187 5.84 -5.16 -5.32
C PHE A 187 5.89 -4.72 -6.78
N PHE A 188 6.09 -3.43 -7.07
CA PHE A 188 6.22 -2.95 -8.46
C PHE A 188 7.48 -3.47 -9.13
N ASP A 189 8.55 -3.70 -8.37
CA ASP A 189 9.80 -4.27 -8.88
C ASP A 189 9.63 -5.77 -9.19
N ALA A 190 8.88 -6.50 -8.36
CA ALA A 190 8.56 -7.91 -8.58
C ALA A 190 7.50 -8.14 -9.68
N ASN A 191 6.62 -7.17 -9.91
CA ASN A 191 5.50 -7.26 -10.85
C ASN A 191 5.57 -6.11 -11.88
N PRO A 192 6.44 -6.22 -12.91
CA PRO A 192 6.67 -5.15 -13.88
C PRO A 192 5.46 -4.83 -14.78
N ASP A 193 4.51 -5.75 -14.87
CA ASP A 193 3.28 -5.68 -15.65
C ASP A 193 2.13 -4.96 -14.92
N VAL A 194 2.20 -4.81 -13.59
CA VAL A 194 1.17 -4.10 -12.83
C VAL A 194 1.31 -2.59 -13.03
N PRO A 195 0.28 -1.90 -13.55
CA PRO A 195 0.36 -0.48 -13.87
C PRO A 195 0.14 0.44 -12.66
N TYR A 196 -0.72 0.04 -11.74
CA TYR A 196 -1.06 0.81 -10.54
C TYR A 196 -1.56 -0.10 -9.41
N ILE A 197 -1.53 0.44 -8.19
CA ILE A 197 -2.06 -0.18 -6.97
C ILE A 197 -2.89 0.85 -6.20
N VAL A 198 -3.65 0.37 -5.23
CA VAL A 198 -4.33 1.20 -4.23
C VAL A 198 -3.60 1.06 -2.91
N LEU A 199 -3.24 2.17 -2.28
CA LEU A 199 -2.76 2.23 -0.90
C LEU A 199 -3.80 2.95 -0.06
N ASN A 200 -4.32 2.31 0.98
CA ASN A 200 -5.31 2.90 1.87
C ASN A 200 -4.89 2.86 3.34
N SER A 201 -5.49 3.77 4.10
CA SER A 201 -5.32 3.88 5.55
C SER A 201 -6.53 4.59 6.15
N GLU A 202 -6.99 4.11 7.29
CA GLU A 202 -7.98 4.78 8.12
C GLU A 202 -7.55 4.73 9.59
N ASP A 203 -7.72 5.85 10.28
CA ASP A 203 -7.61 5.89 11.72
C ASP A 203 -8.68 6.82 12.32
N SER A 204 -9.42 6.29 13.28
CA SER A 204 -10.54 6.99 13.89
C SER A 204 -10.87 6.39 15.26
N THR A 205 -11.59 7.14 16.11
CA THR A 205 -12.04 6.59 17.39
C THR A 205 -12.91 5.33 17.20
N PRO A 206 -13.88 5.28 16.27
CA PRO A 206 -14.60 4.05 15.96
C PRO A 206 -13.73 2.89 15.43
N THR A 207 -12.80 3.15 14.51
CA THR A 207 -11.87 2.12 13.97
C THR A 207 -11.02 1.54 15.10
N ARG A 208 -10.47 2.41 15.96
CA ARG A 208 -9.72 2.00 17.16
C ARG A 208 -10.60 1.21 18.12
N ASP A 209 -11.87 1.57 18.29
CA ASP A 209 -12.79 0.82 19.14
C ASP A 209 -13.05 -0.59 18.61
N LEU A 210 -13.24 -0.72 17.30
CA LEU A 210 -13.45 -2.01 16.61
C LEU A 210 -12.25 -2.96 16.78
N TYR A 211 -11.03 -2.42 16.79
CA TYR A 211 -9.80 -3.21 16.86
C TYR A 211 -9.36 -3.61 18.26
N ARG A 212 -10.06 -3.18 19.31
CA ARG A 212 -9.70 -3.50 20.70
C ARG A 212 -9.85 -5.00 21.01
N PRO A 213 -9.13 -5.50 22.04
CA PRO A 213 -9.37 -6.85 22.54
C PRO A 213 -10.84 -7.10 22.88
N ASN A 214 -11.33 -8.32 22.65
CA ASN A 214 -12.71 -8.69 22.98
C ASN A 214 -13.05 -8.38 24.44
N GLY A 215 -14.23 -7.81 24.68
CA GLY A 215 -14.70 -7.45 26.03
C GLY A 215 -14.14 -6.13 26.59
N SER A 216 -13.31 -5.42 25.82
CA SER A 216 -12.86 -4.07 26.19
C SER A 216 -14.05 -3.11 26.30
N PRO A 217 -14.04 -2.15 27.24
CA PRO A 217 -15.00 -1.06 27.25
C PRO A 217 -14.93 -0.27 25.93
N SER A 218 -16.11 0.10 25.42
CA SER A 218 -16.22 0.87 24.17
C SER A 218 -15.68 2.30 24.37
N LEU A 219 -14.90 2.74 23.39
CA LEU A 219 -14.43 4.12 23.23
C LEU A 219 -15.54 5.02 22.70
N VAL A 220 -16.43 4.49 21.85
CA VAL A 220 -17.54 5.23 21.26
C VAL A 220 -18.78 5.13 22.16
N LYS A 221 -19.08 6.21 22.89
CA LYS A 221 -20.19 6.25 23.85
C LYS A 221 -21.31 7.16 23.37
N ASN A 222 -22.50 6.98 23.93
CA ASN A 222 -23.56 7.97 23.82
C ASN A 222 -23.15 9.26 24.53
N GLY A 223 -23.48 10.39 23.94
CA GLY A 223 -23.13 11.71 24.45
C GLY A 223 -22.50 12.60 23.38
N ARG A 224 -22.70 13.91 23.54
CA ARG A 224 -22.03 14.93 22.72
C ARG A 224 -20.65 15.24 23.30
N TYR A 225 -19.61 14.85 22.57
CA TYR A 225 -18.22 15.09 22.92
C TYR A 225 -17.38 15.17 21.65
N ILE A 226 -16.32 15.96 21.72
CA ILE A 226 -15.27 16.01 20.71
C ILE A 226 -14.49 14.70 20.82
N PRO A 227 -14.43 13.85 19.77
CA PRO A 227 -13.62 12.64 19.78
C PRO A 227 -12.15 12.98 20.09
N GLU A 228 -11.45 12.13 20.83
CA GLU A 228 -10.01 12.33 21.09
C GLU A 228 -9.24 12.35 19.77
N MET A 229 -9.52 11.35 18.93
CA MET A 229 -8.97 11.20 17.60
C MET A 229 -10.03 11.55 16.54
N PRO A 230 -9.70 12.43 15.57
CA PRO A 230 -10.62 12.72 14.47
C PRO A 230 -10.75 11.50 13.57
N ASP A 231 -11.85 11.42 12.85
CA ASP A 231 -11.97 10.44 11.77
C ASP A 231 -11.06 10.89 10.62
N ALA A 232 -10.03 10.11 10.32
CA ALA A 232 -9.08 10.42 9.26
C ALA A 232 -8.92 9.20 8.36
N SER A 233 -9.02 9.41 7.05
CA SER A 233 -8.72 8.36 6.10
C SER A 233 -8.12 8.93 4.83
N ALA A 234 -7.25 8.14 4.21
CA ALA A 234 -6.61 8.45 2.95
C ALA A 234 -6.57 7.20 2.07
N LEU A 235 -6.76 7.41 0.77
CA LEU A 235 -6.49 6.41 -0.24
C LEU A 235 -5.74 7.07 -1.38
N PHE A 236 -4.66 6.43 -1.81
CA PHE A 236 -3.88 6.82 -2.97
C PHE A 236 -3.96 5.73 -4.03
N VAL A 237 -4.17 6.14 -5.27
CA VAL A 237 -3.89 5.30 -6.43
C VAL A 237 -2.48 5.62 -6.88
N LEU A 238 -1.56 4.69 -6.62
CA LEU A 238 -0.13 4.84 -6.91
C LEU A 238 0.20 4.08 -8.18
N ALA A 239 0.96 4.70 -9.06
CA ALA A 239 1.27 4.10 -10.35
C ALA A 239 2.67 4.43 -10.86
N ARG A 240 3.13 3.63 -11.81
CA ARG A 240 4.27 3.99 -12.64
C ARG A 240 3.78 4.40 -14.03
N ARG A 241 4.06 5.64 -14.42
CA ARG A 241 3.44 6.31 -15.57
C ARG A 241 3.62 5.54 -16.88
N GLU A 242 4.82 5.01 -17.10
CA GLU A 242 5.18 4.26 -18.30
C GLU A 242 4.35 2.99 -18.47
N ARG A 243 3.89 2.40 -17.35
CA ARG A 243 3.07 1.19 -17.35
C ARG A 243 1.59 1.52 -17.60
N ILE A 244 1.09 2.63 -17.06
CA ILE A 244 -0.25 3.12 -17.38
C ILE A 244 -0.38 3.38 -18.88
N ASP A 245 0.58 4.10 -19.46
CA ASP A 245 0.50 4.49 -20.87
C ASP A 245 0.43 3.26 -21.80
N ALA A 246 1.07 2.15 -21.42
CA ALA A 246 0.99 0.88 -22.15
C ALA A 246 -0.42 0.25 -22.10
N VAL A 247 -1.13 0.36 -20.98
CA VAL A 247 -2.45 -0.26 -20.80
C VAL A 247 -3.62 0.66 -21.18
N ARG A 248 -3.41 1.99 -21.29
CA ARG A 248 -4.46 2.98 -21.57
C ARG A 248 -5.28 2.65 -22.83
N LYS A 249 -4.65 2.10 -23.87
CA LYS A 249 -5.34 1.71 -25.13
C LYS A 249 -6.35 0.57 -24.96
N PHE A 250 -6.29 -0.16 -23.85
CA PHE A 250 -7.22 -1.22 -23.50
C PHE A 250 -8.30 -0.75 -22.53
N ALA A 251 -8.23 0.49 -22.04
CA ALA A 251 -9.33 1.13 -21.36
C ALA A 251 -10.29 1.68 -22.42
N TYR A 252 -11.53 1.19 -22.42
CA TYR A 252 -12.57 1.63 -23.33
C TYR A 252 -13.87 1.81 -22.56
N ASP A 253 -14.70 2.74 -23.03
CA ASP A 253 -16.07 2.88 -22.55
C ASP A 253 -16.87 1.71 -23.13
N ASP A 254 -17.32 0.82 -22.24
CA ASP A 254 -17.94 -0.45 -22.62
C ASP A 254 -19.29 -0.27 -23.34
N ALA A 255 -20.09 0.65 -22.82
CA ALA A 255 -21.34 1.11 -23.42
C ALA A 255 -21.47 2.62 -23.16
N PRO A 256 -22.24 3.36 -23.99
CA PRO A 256 -22.51 4.77 -23.72
C PRO A 256 -23.07 4.96 -22.30
N PRO A 257 -22.77 6.11 -21.66
CA PRO A 257 -23.25 6.38 -20.31
C PRO A 257 -24.78 6.29 -20.27
N GLU A 258 -25.23 5.69 -19.19
CA GLU A 258 -26.51 5.01 -18.98
C GLU A 258 -27.76 5.85 -19.29
N ASP A 259 -28.75 5.24 -19.94
CA ASP A 259 -30.16 5.48 -19.61
C ASP A 259 -30.76 4.32 -18.79
N SER A 260 -30.17 3.10 -18.81
CA SER A 260 -30.64 1.98 -17.98
C SER A 260 -29.64 0.83 -17.77
N VAL A 261 -29.83 0.08 -16.67
CA VAL A 261 -29.17 -1.21 -16.40
C VAL A 261 -29.48 -2.24 -17.50
N ASP A 262 -30.61 -2.10 -18.19
CA ASP A 262 -31.00 -2.98 -19.29
C ASP A 262 -30.11 -2.78 -20.52
N ASP A 263 -29.65 -1.56 -20.79
CA ASP A 263 -28.71 -1.28 -21.88
C ASP A 263 -27.33 -1.86 -21.58
N LEU A 264 -26.84 -1.73 -20.35
CA LEU A 264 -25.61 -2.40 -19.92
C LEU A 264 -25.73 -3.92 -20.02
N ASN A 265 -26.89 -4.47 -19.65
CA ASN A 265 -27.16 -5.90 -19.76
C ASN A 265 -27.20 -6.38 -21.22
N THR A 266 -27.69 -5.54 -22.14
CA THR A 266 -27.88 -5.89 -23.55
C THR A 266 -26.63 -5.67 -24.38
N TYR A 267 -25.91 -4.58 -24.14
CA TYR A 267 -24.82 -4.10 -24.99
C TYR A 267 -23.44 -4.11 -24.33
N GLY A 268 -23.33 -4.22 -23.01
CA GLY A 268 -22.03 -4.23 -22.31
C GLY A 268 -21.18 -5.47 -22.62
N VAL A 269 -19.94 -5.26 -23.07
CA VAL A 269 -18.91 -6.30 -23.23
C VAL A 269 -18.55 -6.90 -21.87
N ALA A 270 -18.50 -6.13 -20.79
CA ALA A 270 -18.22 -6.64 -19.45
C ALA A 270 -19.29 -7.63 -18.97
N ARG A 271 -20.57 -7.34 -19.22
CA ARG A 271 -21.67 -8.29 -18.95
C ARG A 271 -21.54 -9.54 -19.80
N ARG A 272 -21.23 -9.42 -21.09
CA ARG A 272 -21.02 -10.56 -21.98
C ARG A 272 -19.86 -11.44 -21.54
N LEU A 273 -18.75 -10.84 -21.11
CA LEU A 273 -17.61 -11.55 -20.53
C LEU A 273 -17.97 -12.23 -19.20
N TYR A 274 -18.72 -11.57 -18.32
CA TYR A 274 -19.21 -12.16 -17.08
C TYR A 274 -20.11 -13.38 -17.36
N LEU A 275 -21.05 -13.27 -18.28
CA LEU A 275 -21.93 -14.37 -18.68
C LEU A 275 -21.15 -15.53 -19.32
N ALA A 276 -20.14 -15.22 -20.15
CA ALA A 276 -19.26 -16.23 -20.71
C ALA A 276 -18.41 -16.94 -19.64
N TYR A 277 -17.89 -16.18 -18.66
CA TYR A 277 -17.18 -16.73 -17.51
C TYR A 277 -18.10 -17.62 -16.65
N ASP A 278 -19.31 -17.16 -16.33
CA ASP A 278 -20.30 -17.94 -15.58
C ASP A 278 -20.69 -19.23 -16.33
N GLN A 279 -20.92 -19.14 -17.65
CA GLN A 279 -21.15 -20.32 -18.49
C GLN A 279 -19.96 -21.30 -18.46
N LEU A 280 -18.73 -20.78 -18.54
CA LEU A 280 -17.51 -21.60 -18.46
C LEU A 280 -17.36 -22.26 -17.08
N MET A 281 -17.56 -21.51 -15.99
CA MET A 281 -17.57 -22.01 -14.62
C MET A 281 -18.63 -23.12 -14.43
N ARG A 282 -19.78 -22.99 -15.09
CA ARG A 282 -20.83 -24.03 -15.14
C ARG A 282 -20.47 -25.22 -16.02
N ALA A 283 -19.61 -25.07 -17.03
CA ALA A 283 -19.18 -26.16 -17.89
C ALA A 283 -18.00 -26.97 -17.31
N VAL A 284 -17.10 -26.34 -16.53
CA VAL A 284 -15.91 -27.03 -16.00
C VAL A 284 -16.26 -27.98 -14.82
N PRO A 285 -15.56 -29.12 -14.69
CA PRO A 285 -15.70 -30.00 -13.53
C PRO A 285 -15.29 -29.28 -12.23
N HIS A 286 -16.16 -29.27 -11.22
CA HIS A 286 -15.90 -28.61 -9.94
C HIS A 286 -16.17 -29.61 -8.79
N PRO A 287 -15.34 -29.68 -7.72
CA PRO A 287 -15.54 -30.61 -6.60
C PRO A 287 -16.95 -30.55 -5.99
N ARG A 288 -17.47 -29.34 -5.75
CA ARG A 288 -18.87 -29.11 -5.31
C ARG A 288 -19.96 -29.70 -6.23
N LYS A 289 -19.72 -29.85 -7.54
CA LYS A 289 -20.66 -30.53 -8.47
C LYS A 289 -20.70 -32.04 -8.31
N LYS A 290 -19.70 -32.63 -7.64
CA LYS A 290 -19.71 -34.07 -7.31
C LYS A 290 -20.69 -34.38 -6.18
N GLU A 291 -20.93 -33.42 -5.30
CA GLU A 291 -21.80 -33.54 -4.12
C GLU A 291 -23.19 -32.97 -4.41
N ASP A 292 -23.29 -31.85 -5.12
CA ASP A 292 -24.53 -31.26 -5.61
C ASP A 292 -24.38 -30.83 -7.08
N PRO A 293 -24.99 -31.55 -8.04
CA PRO A 293 -24.97 -31.18 -9.46
C PRO A 293 -25.51 -29.75 -9.73
N ASN A 294 -26.30 -29.20 -8.81
CA ASN A 294 -26.92 -27.88 -8.88
C ASN A 294 -26.26 -26.83 -7.97
N ALA A 295 -25.05 -27.08 -7.45
CA ALA A 295 -24.31 -26.21 -6.51
C ALA A 295 -24.08 -24.76 -6.98
N PHE A 296 -24.49 -24.43 -8.20
CA PHE A 296 -24.58 -23.09 -8.75
C PHE A 296 -26.05 -22.85 -9.13
N THR A 297 -26.83 -22.29 -8.22
CA THR A 297 -28.27 -22.03 -8.39
C THR A 297 -28.55 -21.24 -9.66
N GLN A 298 -29.44 -21.77 -10.51
CA GLN A 298 -30.07 -21.01 -11.58
C GLN A 298 -31.12 -20.09 -10.96
N ARG A 299 -30.85 -18.78 -10.87
CA ARG A 299 -31.96 -17.83 -10.80
C ARG A 299 -32.64 -17.88 -12.17
N GLN A 300 -33.79 -18.55 -12.24
CA GLN A 300 -34.66 -18.43 -13.41
C GLN A 300 -35.03 -16.94 -13.52
N PRO A 301 -34.81 -16.29 -14.68
CA PRO A 301 -35.30 -14.94 -14.87
C PRO A 301 -36.82 -14.97 -14.76
N THR A 302 -37.36 -14.30 -13.74
CA THR A 302 -38.76 -13.87 -13.71
C THR A 302 -38.89 -12.57 -14.48
#